data_AF-A0A396GEH2-F1
#
_entry.id   AF-A0A396GEH2-F1
#
_cell.length_a   1.000
_cell.length_b   1.000
_cell.length_c   1.000
_cell.angle_alpha   90.00
_cell.angle_beta   90.00
_cell.angle_gamma   90.00
#
_symmetry.space_group_name_H-M   'P 1'
#
loop_
_entity.id
_entity.type
_entity.pdbx_description
1 polymer ?
#
loop_
_entity_poly.entity_id
_entity_poly.type
_entity_poly.pdbx_seq_one_letter_code
_entity_poly.pdbx_strand_id
1 'polypeptide(L)'
;MMGNPSKTIGYFAMVALLALLFGGFISLYHCFFTSFSSQLLLSRNERIYHQQSIMTYRDVLGTALSKASMGNNKTLIIAVVNKAYVEQDVKGDPTTMFDLFLNSFWLGEGTRSLVDNILIVAVDQTAYDRCQFLKLNCYKLETDGVDFGGEKLYMSQDFINMMWTRTFFLLEILKRGYNFIFTVSLFR
;
A
#
# COMPACT_ATOMS: atom_id res chain seq x y z
N MET A 1 -25.26 41.17 -63.98
CA MET A 1 -24.66 39.89 -63.55
C MET A 1 -25.39 39.43 -62.30
N MET A 2 -26.47 38.65 -62.45
CA MET A 2 -27.27 38.16 -61.31
C MET A 2 -26.76 36.77 -60.92
N GLY A 3 -26.16 36.67 -59.73
CA GLY A 3 -25.66 35.41 -59.18
C GLY A 3 -26.80 34.41 -58.98
N ASN A 4 -26.56 33.15 -59.34
CA ASN A 4 -27.56 32.08 -59.28
C ASN A 4 -27.95 31.77 -57.81
N PRO A 5 -29.23 31.99 -57.41
CA PRO A 5 -29.67 31.92 -56.02
C PRO A 5 -29.57 30.51 -55.40
N SER A 6 -29.51 29.45 -56.22
CA SER A 6 -29.41 28.07 -55.75
C SER A 6 -28.09 27.77 -55.01
N LYS A 7 -26.98 28.40 -55.41
CA LYS A 7 -25.66 28.16 -54.79
C LYS A 7 -25.52 28.85 -53.43
N THR A 8 -26.16 30.00 -53.26
CA THR A 8 -26.14 30.77 -52.01
C THR A 8 -26.94 30.07 -50.91
N ILE A 9 -28.11 29.51 -51.25
CA ILE A 9 -28.96 28.78 -50.31
C ILE A 9 -28.26 27.50 -49.81
N GLY A 10 -27.59 26.77 -50.70
CA GLY A 10 -26.81 25.58 -50.33
C GLY A 10 -25.65 25.90 -49.37
N TYR A 11 -24.96 27.04 -49.57
CA TYR A 11 -23.89 27.47 -48.67
C TYR A 11 -24.40 27.80 -47.26
N PHE A 12 -25.49 28.54 -47.15
CA PHE A 12 -26.10 28.84 -45.84
C PHE A 12 -26.59 27.59 -45.11
N ALA A 13 -27.19 26.64 -45.83
CA ALA A 13 -27.62 25.37 -45.26
C ALA A 13 -26.42 24.54 -44.74
N MET A 14 -25.32 24.51 -45.47
CA MET A 14 -24.09 23.80 -45.07
C MET A 14 -23.43 24.44 -43.84
N VAL A 15 -23.35 25.76 -43.79
CA VAL A 15 -22.79 26.48 -42.63
C VAL A 15 -23.67 26.28 -41.38
N ALA A 16 -24.99 26.30 -41.52
CA ALA A 16 -25.92 26.01 -40.42
C ALA A 16 -25.76 24.57 -39.90
N LEU A 17 -25.60 23.59 -40.79
CA LEU A 17 -25.37 22.19 -40.43
C LEU A 17 -24.06 22.00 -39.66
N LEU A 18 -22.97 22.63 -40.12
CA LEU A 18 -21.69 22.58 -39.41
C LEU A 18 -21.79 23.23 -38.02
N ALA A 19 -22.46 24.38 -37.90
CA ALA A 19 -22.65 25.05 -36.61
C ALA A 19 -23.43 24.17 -35.60
N LEU A 20 -24.47 23.46 -36.06
CA LEU A 20 -25.24 22.54 -35.22
C LEU A 20 -24.40 21.34 -34.76
N LEU A 21 -23.56 20.78 -35.63
CA LEU A 21 -22.67 19.67 -35.27
C LEU A 21 -21.64 20.11 -34.23
N PHE A 22 -20.99 21.27 -34.40
CA PHE A 22 -20.04 21.79 -33.42
C PHE A 22 -20.70 22.12 -32.06
N GLY A 23 -21.89 22.73 -32.06
CA GLY A 23 -22.64 22.99 -30.84
C GLY A 23 -23.04 21.71 -30.08
N GLY A 24 -23.42 20.66 -30.82
CA GLY A 24 -23.71 19.35 -30.26
C GLY A 24 -22.49 18.69 -29.60
N PHE A 25 -21.32 18.73 -30.26
CA PHE A 25 -20.07 18.19 -29.73
C PHE A 25 -19.60 18.91 -28.46
N ILE A 26 -19.70 20.25 -28.41
CA ILE A 26 -19.34 21.04 -27.23
C ILE A 26 -20.26 20.68 -26.04
N SER A 27 -21.56 20.53 -26.30
CA SER A 27 -22.55 20.16 -25.28
C SER A 27 -22.29 18.76 -24.71
N LEU A 28 -21.98 17.80 -25.59
CA LEU A 28 -21.60 16.44 -25.18
C LEU A 28 -20.30 16.42 -24.35
N TYR A 29 -19.29 17.17 -24.77
CA TYR A 29 -18.03 17.27 -24.03
C TYR A 29 -18.22 17.88 -22.63
N HIS A 30 -19.07 18.92 -22.52
CA HIS A 30 -19.35 19.56 -21.24
C HIS A 30 -20.14 18.65 -20.28
N CYS A 31 -21.13 17.90 -20.78
CA CYS A 31 -21.84 16.87 -20.01
C CYS A 31 -20.91 15.74 -19.54
N PHE A 32 -19.98 15.31 -20.40
CA PHE A 32 -19.01 14.26 -20.05
C PHE A 32 -18.05 14.74 -18.95
N PHE A 33 -17.53 15.97 -19.07
CA PHE A 33 -16.59 16.54 -18.12
C PHE A 33 -17.22 16.82 -16.73
N THR A 34 -18.47 17.29 -16.72
CA THR A 34 -19.22 17.54 -15.47
C THR A 34 -19.61 16.23 -14.76
N SER A 35 -20.02 15.21 -15.51
CA SER A 35 -20.29 13.87 -14.97
C SER A 35 -19.05 13.22 -14.37
N PHE A 36 -17.91 13.31 -15.07
CA PHE A 36 -16.61 12.81 -14.61
C PHE A 36 -16.12 13.54 -13.33
N SER A 37 -16.28 14.86 -13.28
CA SER A 37 -15.91 15.67 -12.10
C SER A 37 -16.76 15.34 -10.86
N SER A 38 -18.05 15.08 -11.06
CA SER A 38 -18.99 14.74 -9.98
C SER A 38 -18.70 13.36 -9.37
N GLN A 39 -18.35 12.38 -10.19
CA GLN A 39 -17.93 11.04 -9.72
C GLN A 39 -16.61 11.08 -8.94
N LEU A 40 -15.67 11.95 -9.33
CA LEU A 40 -14.40 12.13 -8.62
C LEU A 40 -14.59 12.76 -7.22
N LEU A 41 -15.57 13.65 -7.06
CA LEU A 41 -15.89 14.28 -5.76
C LEU A 41 -16.60 13.31 -4.81
N LEU A 42 -17.51 12.47 -5.31
CA LEU A 42 -18.14 11.39 -4.51
C LEU A 42 -17.11 10.35 -4.06
N SER A 43 -16.18 9.94 -4.94
CA SER A 43 -15.02 9.08 -4.60
C SER A 43 -14.09 9.71 -3.54
N ARG A 44 -13.94 11.04 -3.57
CA ARG A 44 -13.13 11.77 -2.57
C ARG A 44 -13.81 11.76 -1.21
N ASN A 45 -15.14 11.87 -1.15
CA ASN A 45 -15.88 11.92 0.10
C ASN A 45 -15.90 10.56 0.82
N GLU A 46 -16.12 9.45 0.10
CA GLU A 46 -16.01 8.08 0.61
C GLU A 46 -14.64 7.80 1.28
N ARG A 47 -13.54 8.27 0.65
CA ARG A 47 -12.19 8.16 1.22
C ARG A 47 -11.98 8.96 2.50
N ILE A 48 -12.63 10.12 2.65
CA ILE A 48 -12.48 10.97 3.82
C ILE A 48 -13.19 10.36 5.05
N TYR A 49 -14.38 9.75 4.87
CA TYR A 49 -15.08 9.07 5.97
C TYR A 49 -14.36 7.80 6.44
N HIS A 50 -13.76 7.04 5.52
CA HIS A 50 -12.95 5.86 5.88
C HIS A 50 -11.61 6.23 6.54
N GLN A 51 -11.09 7.43 6.26
CA GLN A 51 -9.84 7.93 6.83
C GLN A 51 -10.01 8.56 8.22
N GLN A 52 -11.22 9.02 8.55
CA GLN A 52 -11.52 9.64 9.85
C GLN A 52 -11.73 8.61 10.98
N SER A 53 -12.18 7.39 10.67
CA SER A 53 -12.24 6.28 11.65
C SER A 53 -10.85 5.72 12.00
N ILE A 54 -9.90 5.74 11.05
CA ILE A 54 -8.50 5.30 11.21
C ILE A 54 -7.69 6.28 12.08
N MET A 55 -7.98 7.59 12.03
CA MET A 55 -7.23 8.62 12.77
C MET A 55 -7.36 8.53 14.30
N THR A 56 -8.33 7.76 14.83
CA THR A 56 -8.59 7.64 16.27
C THR A 56 -8.10 6.30 16.87
N TYR A 57 -7.71 5.32 16.04
CA TYR A 57 -6.97 4.13 16.48
C TYR A 57 -5.50 4.52 16.61
N ARG A 58 -5.13 5.15 17.75
CA ARG A 58 -3.77 5.48 18.22
C ARG A 58 -2.69 4.94 17.28
N ASP A 59 -2.22 5.75 16.32
CA ASP A 59 -1.28 5.38 15.24
C ASP A 59 -0.31 4.25 15.65
N VAL A 60 -0.75 3.00 15.46
CA VAL A 60 -0.08 1.83 16.05
C VAL A 60 1.26 1.65 15.38
N LEU A 61 1.30 1.89 14.07
CA LEU A 61 2.54 1.95 13.30
C LEU A 61 3.46 3.05 13.82
N GLY A 62 2.97 4.27 14.01
CA GLY A 62 3.78 5.36 14.57
C GLY A 62 4.35 5.05 15.94
N THR A 63 3.56 4.39 16.80
CA THR A 63 4.01 3.95 18.13
C THR A 63 5.11 2.89 18.03
N ALA A 64 4.92 1.88 17.17
CA ALA A 64 5.91 0.82 16.94
C ALA A 64 7.21 1.38 16.35
N LEU A 65 7.12 2.29 15.37
CA LEU A 65 8.26 2.96 14.77
C LEU A 65 9.02 3.82 15.79
N SER A 66 8.30 4.62 16.58
CA SER A 66 8.92 5.46 17.62
C SER A 66 9.63 4.63 18.68
N LYS A 67 9.08 3.46 19.04
CA LYS A 67 9.69 2.55 20.01
C LYS A 67 10.94 1.88 19.42
N ALA A 68 10.87 1.38 18.19
CA ALA A 68 12.00 0.74 17.52
C ALA A 68 13.12 1.73 17.19
N SER A 69 12.81 3.02 16.99
CA SER A 69 13.83 4.02 16.65
C SER A 69 14.33 4.86 17.84
N MET A 70 14.14 4.38 19.07
CA MET A 70 14.61 5.12 20.25
C MET A 70 16.14 5.21 20.23
N GLY A 71 16.67 6.44 20.27
CA GLY A 71 18.11 6.68 20.38
C GLY A 71 18.93 6.54 19.08
N ASN A 72 18.31 6.37 17.91
CA ASN A 72 19.02 6.10 16.65
C ASN A 72 18.57 6.96 15.44
N ASN A 73 18.12 8.19 15.69
CA ASN A 73 17.76 9.16 14.66
C ASN A 73 16.72 8.64 13.64
N LYS A 74 15.64 8.02 14.12
CA LYS A 74 14.57 7.47 13.28
C LYS A 74 15.05 6.40 12.29
N THR A 75 16.15 5.72 12.58
CA THR A 75 16.63 4.59 11.78
C THR A 75 16.07 3.29 12.35
N LEU A 76 15.83 2.26 11.56
CA LEU A 76 15.41 0.96 12.09
C LEU A 76 15.81 -0.18 11.16
N ILE A 77 15.83 -1.39 11.71
CA ILE A 77 15.99 -2.63 10.94
C ILE A 77 14.61 -3.26 10.83
N ILE A 78 14.11 -3.49 9.62
CA ILE A 78 12.81 -4.11 9.38
C ILE A 78 13.00 -5.56 9.02
N ALA A 79 12.41 -6.46 9.78
CA ALA A 79 12.37 -7.88 9.45
C ALA A 79 10.92 -8.33 9.26
N VAL A 80 10.57 -8.74 8.04
CA VAL A 80 9.24 -9.27 7.74
C VAL A 80 9.26 -10.78 7.97
N VAL A 81 8.33 -11.29 8.78
CA VAL A 81 8.30 -12.69 9.22
C VAL A 81 6.90 -13.28 9.07
N ASN A 82 6.84 -14.58 8.78
CA ASN A 82 5.60 -15.37 8.71
C ASN A 82 5.69 -16.60 9.62
N LYS A 83 4.61 -17.37 9.68
CA LYS A 83 4.47 -18.62 10.44
C LYS A 83 5.63 -19.58 10.20
N ALA A 84 5.97 -19.85 8.94
CA ALA A 84 7.05 -20.76 8.58
C ALA A 84 8.44 -20.26 9.04
N TYR A 85 8.62 -18.96 9.24
CA TYR A 85 9.87 -18.40 9.74
C TYR A 85 10.01 -18.53 11.26
N VAL A 86 8.89 -18.58 11.99
CA VAL A 86 8.83 -18.60 13.47
C VAL A 86 8.48 -19.94 14.08
N GLU A 87 8.03 -20.90 13.27
CA GLU A 87 7.74 -22.26 13.71
C GLU A 87 8.96 -23.18 13.54
N GLN A 88 8.94 -24.27 14.29
CA GLN A 88 9.99 -25.29 14.25
C GLN A 88 9.80 -26.20 13.04
N ASP A 89 10.90 -26.54 12.39
CA ASP A 89 10.90 -27.54 11.35
C ASP A 89 10.59 -28.92 11.97
N VAL A 90 9.88 -29.77 11.21
CA VAL A 90 9.39 -31.10 11.62
C VAL A 90 10.52 -32.09 12.01
N LYS A 91 11.79 -31.66 11.98
CA LYS A 91 13.00 -32.49 12.20
C LYS A 91 13.66 -32.33 13.57
N GLY A 92 12.93 -31.86 14.58
CA GLY A 92 13.36 -31.98 15.98
C GLY A 92 14.45 -31.01 16.45
N ASP A 93 14.81 -30.01 15.64
CA ASP A 93 15.56 -28.85 16.13
C ASP A 93 14.57 -27.86 16.77
N PRO A 94 14.71 -27.52 18.07
CA PRO A 94 13.85 -26.53 18.70
C PRO A 94 14.08 -25.11 18.18
N THR A 95 15.16 -24.87 17.43
CA THR A 95 15.60 -23.56 16.96
C THR A 95 14.91 -23.21 15.64
N THR A 96 14.24 -22.07 15.60
CA THR A 96 13.57 -21.58 14.39
C THR A 96 14.48 -20.64 13.58
N MET A 97 14.16 -20.41 12.32
CA MET A 97 14.92 -19.43 11.50
C MET A 97 14.90 -18.04 12.15
N PHE A 98 13.78 -17.68 12.79
CA PHE A 98 13.66 -16.47 13.55
C PHE A 98 14.59 -16.41 14.78
N ASP A 99 14.73 -17.53 15.51
CA ASP A 99 15.64 -17.61 16.65
C ASP A 99 17.10 -17.47 16.20
N LEU A 100 17.48 -18.09 15.08
CA LEU A 100 18.81 -17.92 14.48
C LEU A 100 19.08 -16.47 14.08
N PHE A 101 18.10 -15.83 13.43
CA PHE A 101 18.19 -14.41 13.06
C PHE A 101 18.46 -13.53 14.28
N LEU A 102 17.69 -13.68 15.36
CA LEU A 102 17.89 -12.90 16.58
C LEU A 102 19.24 -13.23 17.24
N ASN A 103 19.59 -14.51 17.36
CA ASN A 103 20.85 -14.95 17.96
C ASN A 103 22.08 -14.39 17.23
N SER A 104 21.99 -14.14 15.92
CA SER A 104 23.08 -13.52 15.16
C SER A 104 23.45 -12.12 15.67
N PHE A 105 22.49 -11.33 16.17
CA PHE A 105 22.76 -10.04 16.80
C PHE A 105 23.31 -10.18 18.22
N TRP A 106 22.88 -11.21 18.96
CA TRP A 106 23.36 -11.45 20.32
C TRP A 106 24.80 -11.93 20.36
N LEU A 107 25.19 -12.77 19.40
CA LEU A 107 26.52 -13.35 19.29
C LEU A 107 27.48 -12.50 18.46
N GLY A 108 26.97 -11.58 17.64
CA GLY A 108 27.78 -10.69 16.81
C GLY A 108 28.54 -9.64 17.62
N GLU A 109 29.72 -9.26 17.13
CA GLU A 109 30.55 -8.23 17.75
C GLU A 109 29.92 -6.84 17.55
N GLY A 110 29.54 -6.18 18.65
CA GLY A 110 28.97 -4.83 18.60
C GLY A 110 27.54 -4.72 18.06
N THR A 111 26.85 -5.83 17.81
CA THR A 111 25.50 -5.83 17.19
C THR A 111 24.35 -6.03 18.18
N ARG A 112 24.64 -6.39 19.43
CA ARG A 112 23.61 -6.69 20.45
C ARG A 112 22.63 -5.54 20.70
N SER A 113 23.08 -4.29 20.69
CA SER A 113 22.22 -3.11 20.86
C SER A 113 21.27 -2.89 19.69
N LEU A 114 21.58 -3.42 18.50
CA LEU A 114 20.74 -3.26 17.32
C LEU A 114 19.42 -4.02 17.45
N VAL A 115 19.33 -5.03 18.33
CA VAL A 115 18.10 -5.79 18.60
C VAL A 115 16.96 -4.87 19.02
N ASP A 116 17.26 -3.84 19.83
CA ASP A 116 16.28 -2.85 20.27
C ASP A 116 15.76 -1.98 19.11
N ASN A 117 16.50 -1.95 18.00
CA ASN A 117 16.15 -1.20 16.79
C ASN A 117 15.51 -2.03 15.68
N ILE A 118 15.26 -3.32 15.94
CA ILE A 118 14.55 -4.19 15.01
C ILE A 118 13.05 -3.99 15.19
N LEU A 119 12.36 -3.68 14.09
CA LEU A 119 10.91 -3.77 13.96
C LEU A 119 10.57 -5.08 13.24
N ILE A 120 9.93 -6.00 13.97
CA ILE A 120 9.41 -7.25 13.43
C ILE A 120 8.03 -6.99 12.85
N VAL A 121 7.91 -7.21 11.55
CA VAL A 121 6.67 -7.04 10.80
C VAL A 121 6.09 -8.42 10.53
N ALA A 122 5.07 -8.79 11.28
CA ALA A 122 4.42 -10.09 11.18
C ALA A 122 3.26 -10.03 10.17
N VAL A 123 3.26 -10.94 9.20
CA VAL A 123 2.20 -11.05 8.17
C VAL A 123 1.07 -12.01 8.56
N ASP A 124 1.21 -12.73 9.67
CA ASP A 124 0.19 -13.62 10.21
C ASP A 124 0.17 -13.59 11.75
N GLN A 125 -0.88 -14.18 12.33
CA GLN A 125 -1.09 -14.19 13.77
C GLN A 125 -0.02 -14.97 14.53
N THR A 126 0.43 -16.10 14.00
CA THR A 126 1.43 -16.97 14.68
C THR A 126 2.75 -16.24 14.84
N ALA A 127 3.20 -15.58 13.77
CA ALA A 127 4.40 -14.76 13.79
C ALA A 127 4.27 -13.55 14.72
N TYR A 128 3.10 -12.92 14.75
CA TYR A 128 2.84 -11.79 15.63
C TYR A 128 2.87 -12.21 17.12
N ASP A 129 2.24 -13.33 17.45
CA ASP A 129 2.20 -13.86 18.81
C ASP A 129 3.61 -14.28 19.27
N ARG A 130 4.40 -14.91 18.41
CA ARG A 130 5.81 -15.23 18.71
C ARG A 130 6.62 -13.96 18.99
N CYS A 131 6.45 -12.92 18.17
CA CYS A 131 7.14 -11.65 18.38
C CYS A 131 6.78 -11.02 19.74
N GLN A 132 5.48 -10.99 20.07
CA GLN A 132 4.98 -10.45 21.34
C GLN A 132 5.46 -11.26 22.54
N PHE A 133 5.48 -12.59 22.42
CA PHE A 133 6.00 -13.49 23.44
C PHE A 133 7.47 -13.19 23.77
N LEU A 134 8.28 -12.90 22.75
CA LEU A 134 9.68 -12.49 22.89
C LEU A 134 9.86 -11.01 23.30
N LYS A 135 8.76 -10.25 23.48
CA LYS A 135 8.74 -8.84 23.90
C LYS A 135 9.53 -7.89 22.98
N LEU A 136 9.60 -8.20 21.69
CA LEU A 136 10.28 -7.39 20.68
C LEU A 136 9.41 -6.18 20.26
N ASN A 137 9.91 -5.36 19.33
CA ASN A 137 9.08 -4.36 18.66
C ASN A 137 8.29 -5.04 17.53
N CYS A 138 6.99 -5.22 17.74
CA CYS A 138 6.13 -5.98 16.84
C CYS A 138 5.12 -5.06 16.14
N TYR A 139 4.97 -5.23 14.83
CA TYR A 139 3.89 -4.65 14.06
C TYR A 139 3.19 -5.76 13.27
N LYS A 140 1.87 -5.86 13.40
CA LYS A 140 1.08 -6.78 12.58
C LYS A 140 0.73 -6.06 11.29
N LEU A 141 1.24 -6.56 10.17
CA LEU A 141 0.90 -6.03 8.87
C LEU A 141 -0.47 -6.60 8.47
N GLU A 142 -1.50 -5.77 8.62
CA GLU A 142 -2.85 -6.13 8.18
C GLU A 142 -2.87 -6.25 6.66
N THR A 143 -3.38 -7.37 6.19
CA THR A 143 -3.64 -7.62 4.78
C THR A 143 -5.12 -7.89 4.66
N ASP A 144 -5.88 -6.84 4.37
CA ASP A 144 -7.34 -6.80 4.32
C ASP A 144 -7.99 -8.09 3.78
N GLY A 145 -8.26 -9.05 4.66
CA GLY A 145 -8.88 -10.34 4.31
C GLY A 145 -8.11 -11.23 3.33
N VAL A 146 -6.88 -10.89 2.94
CA VAL A 146 -6.10 -11.70 1.99
C VAL A 146 -5.38 -12.80 2.77
N ASP A 147 -6.03 -13.95 2.87
CA ASP A 147 -5.35 -15.20 3.24
C ASP A 147 -4.23 -15.47 2.23
N PHE A 148 -2.96 -15.41 2.68
CA PHE A 148 -1.78 -15.74 1.88
C PHE A 148 -1.61 -17.25 1.66
N GLY A 149 -2.49 -18.08 2.24
CA GLY A 149 -2.47 -19.54 2.12
C GLY A 149 -3.06 -20.09 0.82
N GLY A 150 -3.49 -19.25 -0.14
CA GLY A 150 -4.11 -19.69 -1.39
C GLY A 150 -3.67 -18.91 -2.63
N GLU A 151 -3.66 -19.58 -3.78
CA GLU A 151 -3.37 -18.98 -5.10
C GLU A 151 -4.37 -17.85 -5.39
N LYS A 152 -3.86 -16.64 -5.68
CA LYS A 152 -4.69 -15.51 -6.13
C LYS A 152 -4.72 -15.47 -7.65
N LEU A 153 -5.87 -15.08 -8.20
CA LEU A 153 -6.00 -14.86 -9.63
C LEU A 153 -5.00 -13.78 -10.08
N TYR A 154 -4.10 -14.18 -10.98
CA TYR A 154 -3.09 -13.31 -11.58
C TYR A 154 -3.73 -12.01 -12.08
N MET A 155 -3.16 -10.87 -11.68
CA MET A 155 -3.61 -9.49 -11.99
C MET A 155 -4.93 -9.02 -11.35
N SER A 156 -5.53 -9.79 -10.44
CA SER A 156 -6.62 -9.28 -9.61
C SER A 156 -6.14 -8.13 -8.70
N GLN A 157 -7.06 -7.27 -8.26
CA GLN A 157 -6.74 -6.21 -7.30
C GLN A 157 -6.14 -6.80 -6.02
N ASP A 158 -6.62 -7.97 -5.59
CA ASP A 158 -6.09 -8.70 -4.42
C ASP A 158 -4.68 -9.23 -4.67
N PHE A 159 -4.38 -9.71 -5.89
CA PHE A 159 -3.03 -10.12 -6.29
C PHE A 159 -2.06 -8.93 -6.31
N ILE A 160 -2.49 -7.79 -6.84
CA ILE A 160 -1.70 -6.55 -6.86
C ILE A 160 -1.49 -6.06 -5.43
N ASN A 161 -2.55 -5.99 -4.62
CA ASN A 161 -2.44 -5.59 -3.23
C ASN A 161 -1.49 -6.54 -2.50
N MET A 162 -1.70 -7.85 -2.56
CA MET A 162 -0.82 -8.89 -1.99
C MET A 162 0.66 -8.71 -2.41
N MET A 163 0.93 -8.44 -3.69
CA MET A 163 2.28 -8.27 -4.21
C MET A 163 2.96 -6.99 -3.71
N TRP A 164 2.20 -5.90 -3.66
CA TRP A 164 2.75 -4.57 -3.37
C TRP A 164 2.61 -4.15 -1.90
N THR A 165 1.90 -4.91 -1.04
CA THR A 165 1.71 -4.57 0.38
C THR A 165 3.03 -4.27 1.07
N ARG A 166 4.04 -5.14 0.92
CA ARG A 166 5.36 -4.92 1.54
C ARG A 166 6.00 -3.64 1.05
N THR A 167 5.95 -3.37 -0.26
CA THR A 167 6.52 -2.17 -0.86
C THR A 167 5.80 -0.91 -0.38
N PHE A 168 4.47 -0.92 -0.34
CA PHE A 168 3.68 0.22 0.14
C PHE A 168 3.90 0.49 1.63
N PHE A 169 4.00 -0.55 2.45
CA PHE A 169 4.37 -0.44 3.85
C PHE A 169 5.74 0.24 4.04
N LEU A 170 6.76 -0.21 3.29
CA LEU A 170 8.08 0.40 3.33
C LEU A 170 8.05 1.88 2.86
N LEU A 171 7.28 2.19 1.82
CA LEU A 171 7.08 3.57 1.36
C LEU A 171 6.38 4.44 2.41
N GLU A 172 5.42 3.89 3.15
CA GLU A 172 4.74 4.61 4.23
C GLU A 172 5.72 4.99 5.35
N ILE A 173 6.64 4.10 5.70
CA ILE A 173 7.71 4.37 6.68
C ILE A 173 8.61 5.52 6.20
N LEU A 174 9.01 5.52 4.93
CA LEU A 174 9.80 6.63 4.35
C LEU A 174 9.03 7.95 4.39
N LYS A 175 7.74 7.94 4.03
CA LYS A 175 6.87 9.14 4.07
C LYS A 175 6.77 9.74 5.48
N ARG A 176 6.85 8.90 6.52
CA ARG A 176 6.85 9.30 7.94
C ARG A 176 8.23 9.81 8.41
N GLY A 177 9.23 9.84 7.53
CA GLY A 177 10.56 10.39 7.78
C GLY A 177 11.50 9.45 8.56
N TYR A 178 11.28 8.15 8.46
CA TYR A 178 12.16 7.13 9.03
C TYR A 178 13.11 6.59 7.96
N ASN A 179 14.30 6.19 8.39
CA ASN A 179 15.27 5.47 7.57
C ASN A 179 15.25 3.99 7.95
N PHE A 180 15.49 3.08 7.01
CA PHE A 180 15.57 1.67 7.37
C PHE A 180 16.52 0.86 6.51
N ILE A 181 16.96 -0.25 7.10
CA ILE A 181 17.50 -1.42 6.40
C ILE A 181 16.44 -2.51 6.54
N PHE A 182 16.20 -3.31 5.50
CA PHE A 182 15.22 -4.40 5.57
C PHE A 182 15.84 -5.75 5.22
N THR A 183 15.36 -6.81 5.85
CA THR A 183 15.76 -8.18 5.51
C THR A 183 14.90 -8.73 4.38
N VAL A 184 15.51 -9.49 3.48
CA VAL A 184 14.79 -10.19 2.41
C VAL A 184 14.45 -11.59 2.90
N SER A 185 13.21 -11.77 3.38
CA SER A 185 12.66 -13.10 3.68
C SER A 185 11.96 -13.65 2.43
N LEU A 186 12.47 -14.75 1.87
CA LEU A 186 11.79 -15.49 0.80
C LEU A 186 10.73 -16.38 1.42
N PHE A 187 9.47 -15.93 1.38
CA PHE A 187 8.32 -16.78 1.69
C PHE A 187 8.11 -17.70 0.48
N ARG A 188 8.40 -18.99 0.65
CA ARG A 188 8.15 -20.02 -0.35
C ARG A 188 6.82 -20.70 -0.07
#